data_AF-A0A182PGZ6-F1
#
_entry.id   AF-A0A182PGZ6-F1
#
_cell.length_a   1.000
_cell.length_b   1.000
_cell.length_c   1.000
_cell.angle_alpha   90.00
_cell.angle_beta   90.00
_cell.angle_gamma   90.00
#
_symmetry.space_group_name_H-M   'P 1'
#
loop_
_entity.id
_entity.type
_entity.pdbx_description
1 polymer ?
#
loop_
_entity_poly.entity_id
_entity_poly.type
_entity_poly.pdbx_seq_one_letter_code
_entity_poly.pdbx_strand_id
1 'polypeptide(L)'
;MDVSQLEHLMRNLAIKETRTTSLDMLESKLADVRQDIYEVMLSSESLFKFLAEADSDQHTTASRVIYDKALEFFPNGSPVIDRFLERCLTHPKNSVKQFGLRGSAAMVYHSAAISPSTVTLIIQHCLPMKEVYVDTLLNVLIKTLPPMFSEPTVQKHLVSVLQFDETVRCRVYEVVCTVLEKRPDYFPDANAILESALADLDKDDVLLQSNVIQILTQLLATKEGFDYVEKIELFRKVYVNFVSIKITPYARFVLPSALKFLASAAMIQPTLFLQRHPASVDYIFSQTSPEDPMLMAIAYDCLGMVGSTNEGKIFLSENQKEKMEQFLKEFPGALHSTTDAFKVRFIECITSLMSGGSESIDNRITCITQEWYETMAERKDLDMVLSLFINPFPELKMASLKLLSAIVDHRWGQLFFQNTAGFTEQLVNRRLDKLNVNVAQFKYDVIKKLSLCTTLEPYLLEAFGKYVSEGAFHTERQCEVVIEGGQ
;
A
#
# COMPACT_ATOMS: atom_id res chain seq x y z
N MET A 1 35.11 18.39 -24.77
CA MET A 1 35.73 18.97 -23.55
C MET A 1 37.09 18.35 -23.33
N ASP A 2 38.14 19.12 -23.02
CA ASP A 2 39.47 18.61 -22.64
C ASP A 2 39.69 18.67 -21.09
N VAL A 3 40.82 18.14 -20.60
CA VAL A 3 41.12 18.08 -19.15
C VAL A 3 41.25 19.48 -18.53
N SER A 4 41.83 20.44 -19.24
CA SER A 4 42.00 21.83 -18.75
C SER A 4 40.65 22.53 -18.59
N GLN A 5 39.76 22.35 -19.57
CA GLN A 5 38.38 22.83 -19.52
C GLN A 5 37.59 22.18 -18.39
N LEU A 6 37.80 20.89 -18.15
CA LEU A 6 37.19 20.17 -17.03
C LEU A 6 37.68 20.73 -15.69
N GLU A 7 38.98 20.90 -15.49
CA GLU A 7 39.54 21.46 -14.26
C GLU A 7 39.00 22.85 -13.96
N HIS A 8 38.90 23.72 -14.98
CA HIS A 8 38.33 25.04 -14.80
C HIS A 8 36.86 24.98 -14.38
N LEU A 9 36.06 24.11 -15.03
CA LEU A 9 34.66 23.91 -14.68
C LEU A 9 34.48 23.36 -13.26
N MET A 10 35.31 22.39 -12.86
CA MET A 10 35.29 21.81 -11.51
C MET A 10 35.63 22.85 -10.45
N ARG A 11 36.60 23.74 -10.70
CA ARG A 11 36.91 24.86 -9.77
C ARG A 11 35.73 25.83 -9.64
N ASN A 12 35.03 26.13 -10.73
CA ASN A 12 33.87 27.02 -10.71
C ASN A 12 32.66 26.40 -9.99
N LEU A 13 32.48 25.07 -10.02
CA LEU A 13 31.46 24.39 -9.20
C LEU A 13 31.73 24.54 -7.70
N ALA A 14 33.00 24.64 -7.29
CA ALA A 14 33.35 24.86 -5.89
C ALA A 14 33.07 26.29 -5.41
N ILE A 15 32.82 27.24 -6.31
CA ILE A 15 32.54 28.65 -5.99
C ILE A 15 31.02 28.88 -6.01
N LYS A 16 30.45 29.34 -4.88
CA LYS A 16 29.00 29.39 -4.66
C LYS A 16 28.26 30.21 -5.72
N GLU A 17 28.80 31.35 -6.11
CA GLU A 17 28.21 32.30 -7.06
C GLU A 17 28.10 31.75 -8.48
N THR A 18 28.95 30.77 -8.83
CA THR A 18 29.03 30.24 -10.20
C THR A 18 28.43 28.85 -10.34
N ARG A 19 27.87 28.25 -9.28
CA ARG A 19 27.38 26.85 -9.26
C ARG A 19 26.33 26.55 -10.30
N THR A 20 25.25 27.32 -10.33
CA THR A 20 24.12 27.06 -11.23
C THR A 20 24.56 27.09 -12.69
N THR A 21 25.25 28.18 -13.09
CA THR A 21 25.78 28.31 -14.44
C THR A 21 26.80 27.23 -14.77
N SER A 22 27.64 26.83 -13.81
CA SER A 22 28.62 25.76 -14.01
C SER A 22 27.96 24.38 -14.15
N LEU A 23 26.83 24.13 -13.49
CA LEU A 23 26.05 22.90 -13.66
C LEU A 23 25.38 22.84 -15.04
N ASP A 24 24.79 23.94 -15.51
CA ASP A 24 24.19 24.01 -16.85
C ASP A 24 25.27 23.79 -17.93
N MET A 25 26.45 24.39 -17.74
CA MET A 25 27.60 24.16 -18.61
C MET A 25 28.12 22.73 -18.52
N LEU A 26 28.08 22.10 -17.33
CA LEU A 26 28.48 20.71 -17.15
C LEU A 26 27.56 19.77 -17.94
N GLU A 27 26.25 19.96 -17.84
CA GLU A 27 25.27 19.18 -18.58
C GLU A 27 25.53 19.24 -20.10
N SER A 28 25.66 20.45 -20.64
CA SER A 28 25.93 20.64 -22.07
C SER A 28 27.26 20.00 -22.49
N LYS A 29 28.31 20.12 -21.66
CA LYS A 29 29.65 19.61 -22.00
C LYS A 29 29.80 18.10 -21.82
N LEU A 30 28.98 17.48 -20.97
CA LEU A 30 28.99 16.03 -20.78
C LEU A 30 28.35 15.27 -21.93
N ALA A 31 27.52 15.91 -22.76
CA ALA A 31 26.94 15.28 -23.95
C ALA A 31 28.03 14.64 -24.85
N ASP A 32 29.09 15.38 -25.16
CA ASP A 32 30.16 14.96 -26.08
C ASP A 32 31.52 14.68 -25.37
N VAL A 33 31.51 14.39 -24.07
CA VAL A 33 32.74 14.11 -23.32
C VAL A 33 33.30 12.73 -23.69
N ARG A 34 34.63 12.58 -23.67
CA ARG A 34 35.25 11.25 -23.75
C ARG A 34 35.21 10.56 -22.38
N GLN A 35 35.08 9.24 -22.37
CA GLN A 35 34.97 8.46 -21.14
C GLN A 35 36.16 8.68 -20.18
N ASP A 36 37.40 8.75 -20.69
CA ASP A 36 38.61 9.00 -19.88
C ASP A 36 38.55 10.33 -19.11
N ILE A 37 38.00 11.37 -19.72
CA ILE A 37 37.82 12.68 -19.09
C ILE A 37 36.69 12.65 -18.05
N TYR A 38 35.62 11.89 -18.32
CA TYR A 38 34.55 11.68 -17.34
C TYR A 38 35.05 10.95 -16.09
N GLU A 39 35.90 9.93 -16.25
CA GLU A 39 36.52 9.21 -15.11
C GLU A 39 37.41 10.13 -14.25
N VAL A 40 38.15 11.05 -14.89
CA VAL A 40 38.92 12.09 -14.18
C VAL A 40 38.00 13.03 -13.41
N MET A 41 36.85 13.42 -13.98
CA MET A 41 35.85 14.26 -13.30
C MET A 41 35.35 13.63 -12.02
N LEU A 42 34.98 12.35 -12.06
CA LEU A 42 34.50 11.62 -10.88
C LEU A 42 35.53 11.59 -9.74
N SER A 43 36.81 11.72 -10.06
CA SER A 43 37.90 11.72 -9.08
C SER A 43 38.22 13.13 -8.52
N SER A 44 37.58 14.19 -9.02
CA SER A 44 37.89 15.58 -8.70
C SER A 44 37.51 15.99 -7.28
N GLU A 45 38.47 16.51 -6.49
CA GLU A 45 38.20 17.07 -5.16
C GLU A 45 37.23 18.26 -5.17
N SER A 46 37.23 19.04 -6.26
CA SER A 46 36.33 20.20 -6.36
C SER A 46 34.89 19.77 -6.58
N LEU A 47 34.65 18.60 -7.19
CA LEU A 47 33.32 18.00 -7.27
C LEU A 47 32.81 17.63 -5.87
N PHE A 48 33.62 16.97 -5.04
CA PHE A 48 33.21 16.63 -3.67
C PHE A 48 33.00 17.87 -2.80
N LYS A 49 33.82 18.92 -2.98
CA LYS A 49 33.60 20.21 -2.31
C LYS A 49 32.28 20.85 -2.72
N PHE A 50 31.94 20.83 -4.01
CA PHE A 50 30.64 21.26 -4.49
C PHE A 50 29.50 20.44 -3.85
N LEU A 51 29.55 19.11 -3.93
CA LEU A 51 28.52 18.22 -3.37
C LEU A 51 28.36 18.38 -1.86
N ALA A 52 29.42 18.74 -1.13
CA ALA A 52 29.35 18.97 0.30
C ALA A 52 28.59 20.23 0.69
N GLU A 53 28.48 21.20 -0.22
CA GLU A 53 27.92 22.53 0.02
C GLU A 53 26.72 22.84 -0.88
N ALA A 54 26.32 21.91 -1.75
CA ALA A 54 25.22 22.06 -2.69
C ALA A 54 23.86 22.08 -1.95
N ASP A 55 22.93 22.86 -2.47
CA ASP A 55 21.53 22.81 -2.05
C ASP A 55 20.77 21.64 -2.71
N SER A 56 19.50 21.46 -2.36
CA SER A 56 18.68 20.34 -2.84
C SER A 56 18.48 20.35 -4.36
N ASP A 57 18.35 21.53 -4.98
CA ASP A 57 18.13 21.66 -6.42
C ASP A 57 19.42 21.36 -7.17
N GLN A 58 20.53 21.91 -6.70
CA GLN A 58 21.87 21.62 -7.21
C GLN A 58 22.21 20.14 -7.11
N HIS A 59 21.90 19.49 -5.98
CA HIS A 59 22.08 18.05 -5.82
C HIS A 59 21.24 17.24 -6.81
N THR A 60 20.00 17.66 -7.06
CA THR A 60 19.09 16.96 -7.96
C THR A 60 19.56 17.07 -9.41
N THR A 61 19.91 18.28 -9.86
CA THR A 61 20.49 18.51 -11.19
C THR A 61 21.80 17.76 -11.35
N ALA A 62 22.72 17.86 -10.39
CA ALA A 62 23.99 17.14 -10.44
C ALA A 62 23.80 15.62 -10.48
N SER A 63 22.83 15.07 -9.74
CA SER A 63 22.58 13.62 -9.71
C SER A 63 22.15 13.14 -11.10
N ARG A 64 21.19 13.83 -11.72
CA ARG A 64 20.72 13.52 -13.06
C ARG A 64 21.88 13.59 -14.07
N VAL A 65 22.55 14.74 -14.13
CA VAL A 65 23.64 14.98 -15.09
C VAL A 65 24.79 13.97 -14.96
N ILE A 66 25.22 13.67 -13.74
CA ILE A 66 26.36 12.78 -13.50
C ILE A 66 25.96 11.32 -13.72
N TYR A 67 24.83 10.86 -13.18
CA TYR A 67 24.47 9.44 -13.24
C TYR A 67 23.82 9.02 -14.56
N ASP A 68 23.13 9.91 -15.28
CA ASP A 68 22.67 9.62 -16.64
C ASP A 68 23.87 9.36 -17.56
N LYS A 69 24.91 10.19 -17.44
CA LYS A 69 26.16 9.97 -18.19
C LYS A 69 26.93 8.74 -17.71
N ALA A 70 26.87 8.42 -16.41
CA ALA A 70 27.43 7.17 -15.88
C ALA A 70 26.78 5.94 -16.53
N LEU A 71 25.44 5.94 -16.66
CA LEU A 71 24.68 4.85 -17.28
C LEU A 71 24.97 4.71 -18.78
N GLU A 72 25.18 5.83 -19.47
CA GLU A 72 25.58 5.83 -20.88
C GLU A 72 26.95 5.15 -21.08
N PHE A 73 27.95 5.49 -20.27
CA PHE A 73 29.30 4.90 -20.40
C PHE A 73 29.42 3.51 -19.77
N PHE A 74 28.69 3.25 -18.69
CA PHE A 74 28.82 2.05 -17.87
C PHE A 74 27.45 1.38 -17.62
N PRO A 75 26.74 0.95 -18.69
CA PRO A 75 25.38 0.40 -18.55
C PRO A 75 25.32 -0.88 -17.71
N ASN A 76 26.44 -1.59 -17.57
CA ASN A 76 26.54 -2.83 -16.77
C ASN A 76 27.26 -2.61 -15.43
N GLY A 77 27.53 -1.37 -15.02
CA GLY A 77 28.38 -1.05 -13.88
C GLY A 77 29.87 -0.99 -14.25
N SER A 78 30.68 -0.43 -13.35
CA SER A 78 32.13 -0.26 -13.55
C SER A 78 32.86 -0.04 -12.22
N PRO A 79 34.09 -0.56 -12.07
CA PRO A 79 34.93 -0.27 -10.90
C PRO A 79 35.18 1.23 -10.67
N VAL A 80 35.12 2.05 -11.73
CA VAL A 80 35.27 3.51 -11.59
C VAL A 80 34.06 4.11 -10.89
N ILE A 81 32.85 3.66 -11.25
CA ILE A 81 31.61 4.07 -10.59
C ILE A 81 31.58 3.55 -9.16
N ASP A 82 32.00 2.31 -8.91
CA ASP A 82 32.08 1.76 -7.56
C ASP A 82 32.99 2.59 -6.65
N ARG A 83 34.19 2.99 -7.12
CA ARG A 83 35.09 3.87 -6.36
C ARG A 83 34.49 5.25 -6.12
N PHE A 84 33.77 5.79 -7.10
CA PHE A 84 33.10 7.07 -6.93
C PHE A 84 31.99 6.99 -5.87
N LEU A 85 31.16 5.95 -5.93
CA LEU A 85 30.11 5.69 -4.95
C LEU A 85 30.71 5.44 -3.56
N GLU A 86 31.78 4.66 -3.45
CA GLU A 86 32.51 4.44 -2.20
C GLU A 86 32.94 5.78 -1.58
N ARG A 87 33.60 6.65 -2.35
CA ARG A 87 33.99 7.99 -1.88
C ARG A 87 32.79 8.83 -1.43
N CYS A 88 31.65 8.74 -2.12
CA CYS A 88 30.45 9.47 -1.74
C CYS A 88 29.85 8.95 -0.42
N LEU A 89 29.74 7.63 -0.28
CA LEU A 89 29.08 6.96 0.84
C LEU A 89 29.91 7.02 2.13
N THR A 90 31.24 7.07 2.04
CA THR A 90 32.14 7.24 3.20
C THR A 90 32.39 8.71 3.56
N HIS A 91 31.86 9.66 2.79
CA HIS A 91 32.12 11.09 3.00
C HIS A 91 31.54 11.59 4.34
N PRO A 92 32.19 12.50 5.09
CA PRO A 92 31.70 12.97 6.39
C PRO A 92 30.38 13.75 6.33
N LYS A 93 30.04 14.36 5.19
CA LYS A 93 28.79 15.10 5.00
C LYS A 93 27.67 14.19 4.49
N ASN A 94 26.55 14.18 5.21
CA ASN A 94 25.35 13.42 4.87
C ASN A 94 24.77 13.78 3.48
N SER A 95 24.88 15.04 3.04
CA SER A 95 24.43 15.46 1.70
C SER A 95 25.16 14.70 0.58
N VAL A 96 26.46 14.47 0.74
CA VAL A 96 27.27 13.69 -0.21
C VAL A 96 26.94 12.20 -0.15
N LYS A 97 26.67 11.66 1.05
CA LYS A 97 26.20 10.27 1.19
C LYS A 97 24.86 10.06 0.49
N GLN A 98 23.92 11.00 0.64
CA GLN A 98 22.64 10.95 -0.06
C GLN A 98 22.82 11.04 -1.59
N PHE A 99 23.77 11.84 -2.05
CA PHE A 99 24.14 11.88 -3.47
C PHE A 99 24.66 10.52 -3.98
N GLY A 100 25.51 9.84 -3.19
CA GLY A 100 25.96 8.47 -3.49
C GLY A 100 24.83 7.44 -3.47
N LEU A 101 23.90 7.56 -2.52
CA LEU A 101 22.71 6.70 -2.46
C LEU A 101 21.81 6.88 -3.68
N ARG A 102 21.58 8.13 -4.12
CA ARG A 102 20.84 8.43 -5.36
C ARG A 102 21.52 7.83 -6.59
N GLY A 103 22.85 7.87 -6.64
CA GLY A 103 23.62 7.20 -7.69
C GLY A 103 23.41 5.70 -7.70
N SER A 104 23.54 5.07 -6.53
CA SER A 104 23.29 3.64 -6.37
C SER A 104 21.87 3.27 -6.81
N ALA A 105 20.88 4.11 -6.48
CA ALA A 105 19.51 3.95 -6.93
C ALA A 105 19.36 4.08 -8.46
N ALA A 106 19.97 5.09 -9.08
CA ALA A 106 19.96 5.25 -10.53
C ALA A 106 20.53 4.03 -11.25
N MET A 107 21.65 3.47 -10.74
CA MET A 107 22.24 2.24 -11.28
C MET A 107 21.26 1.07 -11.16
N VAL A 108 20.74 0.83 -9.95
CA VAL A 108 19.83 -0.30 -9.65
C VAL A 108 18.51 -0.21 -10.44
N TYR A 109 17.96 0.99 -10.64
CA TYR A 109 16.74 1.17 -11.42
C TYR A 109 16.93 0.88 -12.92
N HIS A 110 18.13 1.09 -13.45
CA HIS A 110 18.48 0.78 -14.83
C HIS A 110 19.16 -0.59 -14.99
N SER A 111 19.07 -1.45 -13.98
CA SER A 111 19.67 -2.80 -13.96
C SER A 111 21.20 -2.82 -14.13
N ALA A 112 21.88 -1.69 -13.85
CA ALA A 112 23.33 -1.64 -13.77
C ALA A 112 23.79 -2.22 -12.42
N ALA A 113 24.84 -3.05 -12.45
CA ALA A 113 25.36 -3.68 -11.24
C ALA A 113 26.06 -2.66 -10.34
N ILE A 114 25.84 -2.78 -9.03
CA ILE A 114 26.65 -2.13 -8.00
C ILE A 114 27.42 -3.19 -7.21
N SER A 115 28.63 -2.87 -6.79
CA SER A 115 29.46 -3.82 -6.03
C SER A 115 28.87 -4.17 -4.65
N PRO A 116 29.15 -5.38 -4.12
CA PRO A 116 28.80 -5.75 -2.74
C PRO A 116 29.37 -4.82 -1.67
N SER A 117 30.54 -4.21 -1.94
CA SER A 117 31.12 -3.16 -1.10
C SER A 117 30.21 -1.94 -1.02
N THR A 118 29.64 -1.48 -2.15
CA THR A 118 28.69 -0.36 -2.18
C THR A 118 27.46 -0.67 -1.32
N VAL A 119 26.88 -1.87 -1.44
CA VAL A 119 25.73 -2.30 -0.61
C VAL A 119 26.09 -2.25 0.88
N THR A 120 27.27 -2.76 1.24
CA THR A 120 27.77 -2.73 2.62
C THR A 120 27.92 -1.30 3.15
N LEU A 121 28.44 -0.38 2.34
CA LEU A 121 28.59 1.02 2.71
C LEU A 121 27.23 1.72 2.87
N ILE A 122 26.22 1.36 2.07
CA ILE A 122 24.86 1.87 2.24
C ILE A 122 24.29 1.43 3.60
N ILE A 123 24.48 0.15 3.99
CA ILE A 123 24.07 -0.35 5.31
C ILE A 123 24.78 0.42 6.42
N GLN A 124 26.11 0.59 6.32
CA GLN A 124 26.90 1.21 7.38
C GLN A 124 26.72 2.73 7.51
N HIS A 125 26.47 3.43 6.41
CA HIS A 125 26.58 4.89 6.37
C HIS A 125 25.30 5.61 5.99
N CYS A 126 24.36 4.95 5.29
CA CYS A 126 23.09 5.55 4.88
C CYS A 126 21.91 5.07 5.72
N LEU A 127 21.85 3.77 6.05
CA LEU A 127 20.80 3.20 6.90
C LEU A 127 20.67 3.90 8.28
N PRO A 128 21.78 4.22 8.99
CA PRO A 128 21.69 4.92 10.28
C PRO A 128 21.49 6.43 10.18
N MET A 129 21.34 7.01 8.98
CA MET A 129 21.17 8.46 8.83
C MET A 129 19.79 8.90 9.33
N LYS A 130 19.77 9.91 10.21
CA LYS A 130 18.52 10.52 10.68
C LYS A 130 17.68 11.08 9.52
N GLU A 131 18.33 11.88 8.66
CA GLU A 131 17.73 12.48 7.47
C GLU A 131 18.25 11.78 6.21
N VAL A 132 17.38 11.01 5.56
CA VAL A 132 17.69 10.23 4.34
C VAL A 132 16.43 10.06 3.50
N TYR A 133 16.59 9.86 2.19
CA TYR A 133 15.51 9.43 1.30
C TYR A 133 15.14 7.97 1.60
N VAL A 134 14.26 7.76 2.57
CA VAL A 134 13.90 6.42 3.10
C VAL A 134 13.45 5.49 1.98
N ASP A 135 12.52 5.89 1.13
CA ASP A 135 12.04 5.04 0.03
C ASP A 135 13.16 4.65 -0.94
N THR A 136 14.08 5.58 -1.22
CA THR A 136 15.24 5.29 -2.10
C THR A 136 16.18 4.29 -1.44
N LEU A 137 16.47 4.48 -0.15
CA LEU A 137 17.30 3.60 0.65
C LEU A 137 16.74 2.17 0.72
N LEU A 138 15.47 2.04 1.11
CA LEU A 138 14.82 0.74 1.24
C LEU A 138 14.76 0.04 -0.11
N ASN A 139 14.34 0.71 -1.19
CA ASN A 139 14.25 0.11 -2.51
C ASN A 139 15.59 -0.37 -3.06
N VAL A 140 16.67 0.38 -2.83
CA VAL A 140 18.03 -0.05 -3.22
C VAL A 140 18.43 -1.30 -2.45
N LEU A 141 18.27 -1.30 -1.12
CA LEU A 141 18.64 -2.45 -0.29
C LEU A 141 17.80 -3.69 -0.62
N ILE A 142 16.48 -3.57 -0.73
CA ILE A 142 15.57 -4.68 -1.05
C ILE A 142 15.96 -5.35 -2.39
N LYS A 143 16.44 -4.59 -3.37
CA LYS A 143 16.87 -5.14 -4.67
C LYS A 143 18.27 -5.75 -4.66
N THR A 144 19.17 -5.25 -3.83
CA THR A 144 20.62 -5.57 -3.92
C THR A 144 21.15 -6.44 -2.78
N LEU A 145 20.45 -6.46 -1.64
CA LEU A 145 20.80 -7.25 -0.47
C LEU A 145 20.59 -8.77 -0.64
N PRO A 146 19.52 -9.28 -1.30
CA PRO A 146 19.25 -10.72 -1.38
C PRO A 146 20.44 -11.61 -1.78
N PRO A 147 21.25 -11.32 -2.82
CA PRO A 147 22.34 -12.20 -3.23
C PRO A 147 23.49 -12.32 -2.20
N MET A 148 23.54 -11.42 -1.21
CA MET A 148 24.60 -11.39 -0.19
C MET A 148 24.04 -11.40 1.23
N PHE A 149 22.75 -11.73 1.40
CA PHE A 149 22.08 -11.63 2.69
C PHE A 149 22.71 -12.57 3.73
N SER A 150 23.06 -13.80 3.36
CA SER A 150 23.67 -14.79 4.25
C SER A 150 25.17 -14.52 4.55
N GLU A 151 25.77 -13.48 3.96
CA GLU A 151 27.19 -13.17 4.20
C GLU A 151 27.41 -12.69 5.65
N PRO A 152 28.36 -13.28 6.41
CA PRO A 152 28.56 -12.95 7.83
C PRO A 152 28.88 -11.48 8.09
N THR A 153 29.59 -10.83 7.16
CA THR A 153 29.92 -9.40 7.24
C THR A 153 28.69 -8.53 7.09
N VAL A 154 27.80 -8.87 6.16
CA VAL A 154 26.53 -8.17 5.92
C VAL A 154 25.62 -8.31 7.13
N GLN A 155 25.45 -9.53 7.65
CA GLN A 155 24.68 -9.78 8.88
C GLN A 155 25.22 -8.98 10.07
N LYS A 156 26.54 -8.97 10.27
CA LYS A 156 27.17 -8.18 11.33
C LYS A 156 26.87 -6.68 11.20
N HIS A 157 26.88 -6.13 9.99
CA HIS A 157 26.56 -4.71 9.79
C HIS A 157 25.09 -4.41 10.04
N LEU A 158 24.17 -5.25 9.56
CA LEU A 158 22.74 -5.10 9.84
C LEU A 158 22.46 -5.11 11.36
N VAL A 159 23.03 -6.08 12.08
CA VAL A 159 22.90 -6.15 13.55
C VAL A 159 23.54 -4.95 14.25
N SER A 160 24.70 -4.48 13.76
CA SER A 160 25.35 -3.29 14.31
C SER A 160 24.50 -2.03 14.16
N VAL A 161 23.75 -1.91 13.07
CA VAL A 161 22.89 -0.75 12.79
C VAL A 161 21.65 -0.73 13.70
N LEU A 162 21.22 -1.87 14.23
CA LEU A 162 20.14 -1.93 15.21
C LEU A 162 20.45 -1.18 16.53
N GLN A 163 21.73 -0.91 16.82
CA GLN A 163 22.16 -0.25 18.06
C GLN A 163 21.96 1.28 18.05
N PHE A 164 21.49 1.87 16.95
CA PHE A 164 21.33 3.32 16.82
C PHE A 164 20.07 3.84 17.53
N ASP A 165 18.96 3.95 16.81
CA ASP A 165 17.68 4.40 17.34
C ASP A 165 16.53 3.56 16.77
N GLU A 166 15.34 3.82 17.29
CA GLU A 166 14.11 3.09 16.98
C GLU A 166 13.69 3.24 15.51
N THR A 167 13.90 4.44 14.94
CA THR A 167 13.61 4.70 13.53
C THR A 167 14.53 3.87 12.64
N VAL A 168 15.81 3.80 12.99
CA VAL A 168 16.79 2.98 12.29
C VAL A 168 16.48 1.49 12.44
N ARG A 169 16.08 1.02 13.63
CA ARG A 169 15.66 -0.38 13.84
C ARG A 169 14.47 -0.75 12.95
N CYS A 170 13.41 0.07 12.92
CA CYS A 170 12.26 -0.16 12.06
C CYS A 170 12.64 -0.26 10.58
N ARG A 171 13.57 0.59 10.08
CA ARG A 171 14.06 0.48 8.69
C ARG A 171 14.76 -0.84 8.42
N VAL A 172 15.58 -1.32 9.36
CA VAL A 172 16.24 -2.63 9.23
C VAL A 172 15.19 -3.74 9.19
N TYR A 173 14.21 -3.71 10.10
CA TYR A 173 13.14 -4.70 10.13
C TYR A 173 12.33 -4.71 8.83
N GLU A 174 12.01 -3.55 8.28
CA GLU A 174 11.27 -3.40 7.03
C GLU A 174 12.03 -3.97 5.82
N VAL A 175 13.31 -3.64 5.67
CA VAL A 175 14.17 -4.23 4.62
C VAL A 175 14.18 -5.75 4.76
N VAL A 176 14.42 -6.26 5.96
CA VAL A 176 14.56 -7.70 6.18
C VAL A 176 13.25 -8.44 5.98
N CYS A 177 12.12 -7.95 6.51
CA CYS A 177 10.82 -8.57 6.29
C CYS A 177 10.44 -8.57 4.81
N THR A 178 10.73 -7.50 4.07
CA THR A 178 10.48 -7.44 2.62
C THR A 178 11.39 -8.41 1.85
N VAL A 179 12.64 -8.61 2.29
CA VAL A 179 13.53 -9.63 1.71
C VAL A 179 12.98 -11.03 1.98
N LEU A 180 12.54 -11.32 3.19
CA LEU A 180 11.98 -12.62 3.58
C LEU A 180 10.67 -12.93 2.85
N GLU A 181 9.81 -11.94 2.63
CA GLU A 181 8.59 -12.09 1.82
C GLU A 181 8.92 -12.55 0.40
N LYS A 182 10.00 -12.02 -0.20
CA LYS A 182 10.42 -12.36 -1.57
C LYS A 182 11.30 -13.60 -1.65
N ARG A 183 12.04 -13.89 -0.58
CA ARG A 183 13.06 -14.95 -0.47
C ARG A 183 12.95 -15.64 0.90
N PRO A 184 11.94 -16.52 1.09
CA PRO A 184 11.73 -17.22 2.35
C PRO A 184 12.88 -18.16 2.73
N ASP A 185 13.75 -18.52 1.78
CA ASP A 185 14.97 -19.29 2.04
C ASP A 185 15.91 -18.64 3.07
N TYR A 186 15.80 -17.33 3.28
CA TYR A 186 16.66 -16.56 4.19
C TYR A 186 16.16 -16.44 5.64
N PHE A 187 15.05 -17.08 6.02
CA PHE A 187 14.57 -17.07 7.41
C PHE A 187 15.64 -17.46 8.45
N PRO A 188 16.48 -18.50 8.23
CA PRO A 188 17.53 -18.87 9.19
C PRO A 188 18.55 -17.76 9.44
N ASP A 189 18.90 -16.99 8.40
CA ASP A 189 19.89 -15.92 8.48
C ASP A 189 19.34 -14.67 9.18
N ALA A 190 18.01 -14.46 9.15
CA ALA A 190 17.36 -13.29 9.73
C ALA A 190 17.11 -13.38 11.25
N ASN A 191 17.44 -14.50 11.91
CA ASN A 191 17.01 -14.79 13.28
C ASN A 191 17.37 -13.68 14.29
N ALA A 192 18.61 -13.16 14.27
CA ALA A 192 19.05 -12.12 15.20
C ALA A 192 18.26 -10.81 15.03
N ILE A 193 17.86 -10.48 13.80
CA ILE A 193 17.12 -9.27 13.48
C ILE A 193 15.65 -9.42 13.91
N LEU A 194 15.06 -10.59 13.65
CA LEU A 194 13.70 -10.90 14.08
C LEU A 194 13.58 -10.98 15.60
N GLU A 195 14.56 -11.57 16.30
CA GLU A 195 14.63 -11.55 17.77
C GLU A 195 14.68 -10.12 18.32
N SER A 196 15.43 -9.22 17.68
CA SER A 196 15.44 -7.80 18.06
C SER A 196 14.08 -7.14 17.87
N ALA A 197 13.37 -7.43 16.76
CA ALA A 197 12.02 -6.92 16.54
C ALA A 197 11.04 -7.44 17.61
N LEU A 198 11.12 -8.72 17.96
CA LEU A 198 10.29 -9.29 19.02
C LEU A 198 10.60 -8.66 20.40
N ALA A 199 11.87 -8.39 20.71
CA ALA A 199 12.25 -7.70 21.93
C ALA A 199 11.74 -6.25 21.97
N ASP A 200 11.63 -5.58 20.83
CA ASP A 200 11.03 -4.24 20.73
C ASP A 200 9.51 -4.27 21.01
N LEU A 201 8.80 -5.39 20.80
CA LEU A 201 7.39 -5.54 21.18
C LEU A 201 7.18 -5.57 22.69
N ASP A 202 8.18 -5.99 23.46
CA ASP A 202 8.11 -6.09 24.92
C ASP A 202 8.44 -4.76 25.63
N LYS A 203 8.75 -3.69 24.88
CA LYS A 203 9.05 -2.34 25.41
C LYS A 203 7.77 -1.53 25.63
N ASP A 204 7.80 -0.56 26.55
CA ASP A 204 6.66 0.32 26.86
C ASP A 204 6.43 1.45 25.83
N ASP A 205 7.07 1.41 24.66
CA ASP A 205 6.86 2.39 23.59
C ASP A 205 5.78 1.91 22.61
N VAL A 206 4.57 2.47 22.75
CA VAL A 206 3.42 2.09 21.93
C VAL A 206 3.57 2.43 20.44
N LEU A 207 4.36 3.46 20.11
CA LEU A 207 4.58 3.84 18.72
C LEU A 207 5.53 2.84 18.05
N LEU A 208 6.59 2.44 18.75
CA LEU A 208 7.50 1.38 18.33
C LEU A 208 6.76 0.04 18.23
N GLN A 209 5.99 -0.35 19.25
CA GLN A 209 5.19 -1.58 19.23
C GLN A 209 4.24 -1.63 18.03
N SER A 210 3.51 -0.54 17.77
CA SER A 210 2.60 -0.46 16.62
C SER A 210 3.34 -0.62 15.29
N ASN A 211 4.47 0.08 15.11
CA ASN A 211 5.27 0.00 13.88
C ASN A 211 5.84 -1.41 13.68
N VAL A 212 6.36 -2.04 14.73
CA VAL A 212 6.93 -3.39 14.65
C VAL A 212 5.85 -4.42 14.30
N ILE A 213 4.65 -4.35 14.90
CA ILE A 213 3.53 -5.24 14.53
C ILE A 213 3.18 -5.07 13.04
N GLN A 214 3.10 -3.83 12.56
CA GLN A 214 2.80 -3.56 11.16
C GLN A 214 3.85 -4.13 10.21
N ILE A 215 5.13 -3.99 10.55
CA ILE A 215 6.25 -4.56 9.76
C ILE A 215 6.17 -6.10 9.77
N LEU A 216 6.02 -6.72 10.95
CA LEU A 216 5.95 -8.18 11.09
C LEU A 216 4.72 -8.79 10.41
N THR A 217 3.66 -8.01 10.18
CA THR A 217 2.47 -8.46 9.43
C THR A 217 2.83 -8.92 8.02
N GLN A 218 3.88 -8.35 7.40
CA GLN A 218 4.34 -8.74 6.06
C GLN A 218 4.80 -10.21 5.99
N LEU A 219 5.31 -10.77 7.10
CA LEU A 219 5.75 -12.15 7.13
C LEU A 219 4.61 -13.15 6.85
N LEU A 220 3.36 -12.75 7.11
CA LEU A 220 2.19 -13.59 6.87
C LEU A 220 1.94 -13.85 5.37
N ALA A 221 2.51 -13.05 4.47
CA ALA A 221 2.30 -13.18 3.03
C ALA A 221 2.84 -14.48 2.43
N THR A 222 3.73 -15.19 3.14
CA THR A 222 4.33 -16.45 2.71
C THR A 222 4.00 -17.56 3.70
N LYS A 223 4.02 -18.81 3.23
CA LYS A 223 3.78 -19.97 4.10
C LYS A 223 4.86 -20.08 5.17
N GLU A 224 6.13 -19.95 4.79
CA GLU A 224 7.28 -20.04 5.69
C GLU A 224 7.25 -18.95 6.76
N GLY A 225 6.86 -17.73 6.40
CA GLY A 225 6.71 -16.64 7.35
C GLY A 225 5.51 -16.83 8.29
N PHE A 226 4.39 -17.37 7.80
CA PHE A 226 3.28 -17.79 8.65
C PHE A 226 3.71 -18.87 9.65
N ASP A 227 4.39 -19.92 9.18
CA ASP A 227 4.92 -21.01 10.01
C ASP A 227 5.92 -20.48 11.05
N TYR A 228 6.75 -19.51 10.69
CA TYR A 228 7.66 -18.83 11.63
C TYR A 228 6.88 -18.10 12.74
N VAL A 229 5.93 -17.23 12.36
CA VAL A 229 5.10 -16.45 13.29
C VAL A 229 4.35 -17.35 14.27
N GLU A 230 3.85 -18.49 13.78
CA GLU A 230 3.18 -19.50 14.59
C GLU A 230 4.14 -20.20 15.55
N LYS A 231 5.32 -20.64 15.06
CA LYS A 231 6.35 -21.30 15.87
C LYS A 231 6.80 -20.47 17.06
N ILE A 232 6.90 -19.15 16.91
CA ILE A 232 7.30 -18.23 17.99
C ILE A 232 6.13 -17.74 18.86
N GLU A 233 4.92 -18.27 18.62
CA GLU A 233 3.66 -17.90 19.26
C GLU A 233 3.31 -16.41 19.18
N LEU A 234 3.69 -15.72 18.10
CA LEU A 234 3.50 -14.27 18.02
C LEU A 234 2.01 -13.88 18.01
N PHE A 235 1.13 -14.66 17.38
CA PHE A 235 -0.33 -14.45 17.47
C PHE A 235 -0.82 -14.41 18.92
N ARG A 236 -0.39 -15.38 19.73
CA ARG A 236 -0.75 -15.45 21.15
C ARG A 236 -0.16 -14.29 21.93
N LYS A 237 1.10 -13.93 21.70
CA LYS A 237 1.75 -12.77 22.34
C LYS A 237 1.01 -11.47 22.05
N VAL A 238 0.69 -11.21 20.77
CA VAL A 238 -0.07 -10.02 20.37
C VAL A 238 -1.44 -9.98 21.02
N TYR A 239 -2.16 -11.11 21.03
CA TYR A 239 -3.46 -11.19 21.69
C TYR A 239 -3.36 -10.93 23.20
N VAL A 240 -2.43 -11.59 23.89
CA VAL A 240 -2.30 -11.43 25.34
C VAL A 240 -1.93 -10.00 25.72
N ASN A 241 -0.92 -9.43 25.05
CA ASN A 241 -0.32 -8.15 25.44
C ASN A 241 -1.18 -6.95 25.04
N PHE A 242 -1.92 -7.03 23.93
CA PHE A 242 -2.60 -5.87 23.37
C PHE A 242 -4.13 -6.00 23.30
N VAL A 243 -4.67 -7.22 23.38
CA VAL A 243 -6.11 -7.49 23.20
C VAL A 243 -6.78 -7.92 24.51
N SER A 244 -6.18 -8.87 25.24
CA SER A 244 -6.84 -9.55 26.38
C SER A 244 -6.82 -8.81 27.73
N ILE A 245 -5.89 -7.87 27.92
CA ILE A 245 -5.68 -7.20 29.22
C ILE A 245 -6.47 -5.89 29.29
N LYS A 246 -6.98 -5.54 30.49
CA LYS A 246 -7.52 -4.22 30.84
C LYS A 246 -6.64 -3.13 30.23
N ILE A 247 -7.17 -2.52 29.17
CA ILE A 247 -6.57 -1.46 28.36
C ILE A 247 -5.81 -0.52 29.29
N THR A 248 -4.47 -0.61 29.30
CA THR A 248 -3.70 0.55 29.74
C THR A 248 -4.12 1.68 28.78
N PRO A 249 -4.27 2.93 29.23
CA PRO A 249 -4.70 4.02 28.35
C PRO A 249 -3.85 4.18 27.07
N TYR A 250 -2.67 3.53 27.03
CA TYR A 250 -1.74 3.50 25.92
C TYR A 250 -1.92 2.28 24.99
N ALA A 251 -2.41 1.13 25.47
CA ALA A 251 -2.66 -0.06 24.64
C ALA A 251 -3.62 0.21 23.47
N ARG A 252 -4.53 1.19 23.62
CA ARG A 252 -5.42 1.65 22.54
C ARG A 252 -4.70 2.17 21.29
N PHE A 253 -3.44 2.61 21.41
CA PHE A 253 -2.65 3.07 20.26
C PHE A 253 -2.03 1.91 19.48
N VAL A 254 -1.81 0.77 20.14
CA VAL A 254 -1.26 -0.46 19.51
C VAL A 254 -2.38 -1.34 18.95
N LEU A 255 -3.55 -1.29 19.59
CA LEU A 255 -4.70 -2.13 19.26
C LEU A 255 -5.09 -2.11 17.77
N PRO A 256 -5.10 -0.97 17.04
CA PRO A 256 -5.37 -0.96 15.61
C PRO A 256 -4.47 -1.90 14.80
N SER A 257 -3.17 -1.86 15.07
CA SER A 257 -2.16 -2.67 14.40
C SER A 257 -2.26 -4.14 14.83
N ALA A 258 -2.54 -4.39 16.11
CA ALA A 258 -2.75 -5.73 16.64
C ALA A 258 -3.98 -6.41 16.01
N LEU A 259 -5.11 -5.72 15.90
CA LEU A 259 -6.32 -6.27 15.27
C LEU A 259 -6.10 -6.54 13.78
N LYS A 260 -5.46 -5.61 13.07
CA LYS A 260 -5.13 -5.81 11.65
C LYS A 260 -4.17 -6.96 11.43
N PHE A 261 -3.17 -7.16 12.30
CA PHE A 261 -2.28 -8.32 12.25
C PHE A 261 -3.04 -9.65 12.38
N LEU A 262 -3.95 -9.75 13.36
CA LEU A 262 -4.77 -10.94 13.56
C LEU A 262 -5.78 -11.16 12.40
N ALA A 263 -6.38 -10.09 11.90
CA ALA A 263 -7.29 -10.15 10.76
C ALA A 263 -6.56 -10.54 9.45
N SER A 264 -5.34 -10.07 9.24
CA SER A 264 -4.50 -10.49 8.11
C SER A 264 -4.21 -11.98 8.15
N ALA A 265 -3.93 -12.53 9.33
CA ALA A 265 -3.70 -13.97 9.48
C ALA A 265 -4.96 -14.79 9.13
N ALA A 266 -6.13 -14.32 9.58
CA ALA A 266 -7.42 -14.91 9.21
C ALA A 266 -7.75 -14.79 7.72
N MET A 267 -7.29 -13.72 7.05
CA MET A 267 -7.47 -13.53 5.61
C MET A 267 -6.56 -14.47 4.79
N ILE A 268 -5.30 -14.64 5.21
CA ILE A 268 -4.28 -15.37 4.43
C ILE A 268 -4.35 -16.89 4.64
N GLN A 269 -4.60 -17.35 5.87
CA GLN A 269 -4.77 -18.77 6.20
C GLN A 269 -6.04 -18.97 7.07
N PRO A 270 -7.25 -18.75 6.52
CA PRO A 270 -8.48 -18.73 7.31
C PRO A 270 -8.68 -20.01 8.13
N THR A 271 -8.62 -21.18 7.50
CA THR A 271 -8.87 -22.47 8.16
C THR A 271 -7.89 -22.73 9.31
N LEU A 272 -6.60 -22.48 9.09
CA LEU A 272 -5.56 -22.74 10.08
C LEU A 272 -5.66 -21.78 11.26
N PHE A 273 -5.79 -20.48 10.97
CA PHE A 273 -5.80 -19.44 11.99
C PHE A 273 -7.10 -19.46 12.81
N LEU A 274 -8.26 -19.54 12.16
CA LEU A 274 -9.56 -19.41 12.81
C LEU A 274 -9.88 -20.60 13.73
N GLN A 275 -9.36 -21.79 13.43
CA GLN A 275 -9.44 -22.96 14.32
C GLN A 275 -8.60 -22.79 15.60
N ARG A 276 -7.46 -22.11 15.52
CA ARG A 276 -6.49 -21.98 16.62
C ARG A 276 -6.68 -20.70 17.45
N HIS A 277 -7.18 -19.64 16.83
CA HIS A 277 -7.32 -18.32 17.44
C HIS A 277 -8.74 -17.72 17.31
N PRO A 278 -9.82 -18.46 17.61
CA PRO A 278 -11.20 -17.95 17.47
C PRO A 278 -11.48 -16.73 18.36
N ALA A 279 -10.84 -16.65 19.53
CA ALA A 279 -10.99 -15.55 20.48
C ALA A 279 -10.52 -14.18 19.91
N SER A 280 -9.67 -14.19 18.89
CA SER A 280 -9.26 -12.97 18.17
C SER A 280 -10.43 -12.35 17.42
N VAL A 281 -11.24 -13.19 16.75
CA VAL A 281 -12.42 -12.75 16.01
C VAL A 281 -13.53 -12.32 16.96
N ASP A 282 -13.69 -13.03 18.09
CA ASP A 282 -14.62 -12.64 19.15
C ASP A 282 -14.36 -11.23 19.66
N TYR A 283 -13.08 -10.92 19.87
CA TYR A 283 -12.70 -9.58 20.29
C TYR A 283 -12.99 -8.55 19.19
N ILE A 284 -12.67 -8.84 17.93
CA ILE A 284 -13.00 -7.92 16.82
C ILE A 284 -14.50 -7.58 16.82
N PHE A 285 -15.39 -8.57 16.97
CA PHE A 285 -16.83 -8.33 17.11
C PHE A 285 -17.16 -7.45 18.31
N SER A 286 -16.53 -7.66 19.48
CA SER A 286 -16.79 -6.82 20.66
C SER A 286 -16.41 -5.34 20.47
N GLN A 287 -15.57 -5.04 19.48
CA GLN A 287 -15.11 -3.68 19.17
C GLN A 287 -15.98 -2.98 18.12
N THR A 288 -17.09 -3.56 17.66
CA THR A 288 -18.02 -2.89 16.72
C THR A 288 -19.00 -1.92 17.41
N SER A 289 -18.84 -1.70 18.71
CA SER A 289 -19.64 -0.76 19.51
C SER A 289 -19.35 0.70 19.14
N PRO A 290 -20.35 1.61 19.15
CA PRO A 290 -20.19 3.02 18.83
C PRO A 290 -19.42 3.85 19.89
N GLU A 291 -18.99 3.24 20.99
CA GLU A 291 -18.26 3.91 22.10
C GLU A 291 -16.95 4.56 21.65
N ASP A 292 -16.21 3.91 20.74
CA ASP A 292 -14.99 4.44 20.12
C ASP A 292 -15.12 4.33 18.60
N PRO A 293 -15.52 5.43 17.90
CA PRO A 293 -15.71 5.41 16.45
C PRO A 293 -14.45 5.04 15.64
N MET A 294 -13.25 5.35 16.15
CA MET A 294 -12.01 4.99 15.47
C MET A 294 -11.81 3.48 15.54
N LEU A 295 -11.92 2.91 16.74
CA LEU A 295 -11.74 1.49 16.98
C LEU A 295 -12.85 0.66 16.30
N MET A 296 -14.09 1.15 16.35
CA MET A 296 -15.22 0.61 15.58
C MET A 296 -14.89 0.51 14.10
N ALA A 297 -14.39 1.59 13.51
CA ALA A 297 -14.01 1.58 12.09
C ALA A 297 -12.87 0.59 11.79
N ILE A 298 -11.95 0.36 12.72
CA ILE A 298 -10.90 -0.66 12.55
C ILE A 298 -11.50 -2.07 12.67
N ALA A 299 -12.42 -2.29 13.60
CA ALA A 299 -13.11 -3.56 13.76
C ALA A 299 -13.89 -3.95 12.49
N TYR A 300 -14.57 -2.98 11.87
CA TYR A 300 -15.24 -3.19 10.58
C TYR A 300 -14.26 -3.55 9.46
N ASP A 301 -13.14 -2.83 9.32
CA ASP A 301 -12.09 -3.21 8.35
C ASP A 301 -11.64 -4.66 8.59
N CYS A 302 -11.40 -5.03 9.86
CA CYS A 302 -10.93 -6.36 10.24
C CYS A 302 -11.97 -7.45 9.94
N LEU A 303 -13.25 -7.22 10.22
CA LEU A 303 -14.31 -8.17 9.85
C LEU A 303 -14.43 -8.33 8.33
N GLY A 304 -14.27 -7.22 7.59
CA GLY A 304 -14.21 -7.26 6.13
C GLY A 304 -13.05 -8.11 5.62
N MET A 305 -11.87 -8.00 6.24
CA MET A 305 -10.70 -8.84 5.94
C MET A 305 -10.96 -10.31 6.26
N VAL A 306 -11.47 -10.62 7.46
CA VAL A 306 -11.77 -12.00 7.89
C VAL A 306 -12.76 -12.68 6.94
N GLY A 307 -13.81 -11.97 6.52
CA GLY A 307 -14.82 -12.52 5.62
C GLY A 307 -14.56 -12.28 4.13
N SER A 308 -13.36 -11.86 3.73
CA SER A 308 -13.03 -11.58 2.32
C SER A 308 -12.87 -12.84 1.47
N THR A 309 -12.47 -13.97 2.06
CA THR A 309 -12.33 -15.29 1.41
C THR A 309 -13.57 -16.15 1.61
N ASN A 310 -13.74 -17.20 0.81
CA ASN A 310 -14.88 -18.12 0.97
C ASN A 310 -14.80 -18.90 2.29
N GLU A 311 -13.62 -19.38 2.67
CA GLU A 311 -13.42 -20.09 3.94
C GLU A 311 -13.70 -19.18 5.15
N GLY A 312 -13.29 -17.91 5.08
CA GLY A 312 -13.59 -16.92 6.10
C GLY A 312 -15.10 -16.70 6.27
N LYS A 313 -15.85 -16.60 5.16
CA LYS A 313 -17.32 -16.48 5.20
C LYS A 313 -17.98 -17.70 5.82
N ILE A 314 -17.53 -18.89 5.45
CA ILE A 314 -18.01 -20.15 6.01
C ILE A 314 -17.79 -20.19 7.52
N PHE A 315 -16.59 -19.85 7.99
CA PHE A 315 -16.30 -19.81 9.42
C PHE A 315 -17.19 -18.80 10.16
N LEU A 316 -17.36 -17.59 9.63
CA LEU A 316 -18.21 -16.59 10.25
C LEU A 316 -19.68 -17.05 10.31
N SER A 317 -20.18 -17.70 9.27
CA SER A 317 -21.55 -18.21 9.18
C SER A 317 -21.81 -19.40 10.11
N GLU A 318 -20.84 -20.32 10.24
CA GLU A 318 -21.04 -21.58 10.96
C GLU A 318 -20.56 -21.54 12.41
N ASN A 319 -19.45 -20.84 12.69
CA ASN A 319 -18.82 -20.81 14.00
C ASN A 319 -19.13 -19.53 14.79
N GLN A 320 -19.50 -18.44 14.10
CA GLN A 320 -19.76 -17.13 14.73
C GLN A 320 -21.17 -16.59 14.41
N LYS A 321 -22.12 -17.49 14.12
CA LYS A 321 -23.47 -17.16 13.65
C LYS A 321 -24.16 -16.07 14.46
N GLU A 322 -24.26 -16.24 15.77
CA GLU A 322 -24.98 -15.30 16.65
C GLU A 322 -24.38 -13.89 16.62
N LYS A 323 -23.05 -13.79 16.64
CA LYS A 323 -22.33 -12.50 16.59
C LYS A 323 -22.47 -11.86 15.22
N MET A 324 -22.42 -12.66 14.15
CA MET A 324 -22.63 -12.17 12.80
C MET A 324 -24.04 -11.63 12.61
N GLU A 325 -25.07 -12.34 13.10
CA GLU A 325 -26.45 -11.85 13.07
C GLU A 325 -26.62 -10.55 13.86
N GLN A 326 -26.01 -10.45 15.05
CA GLN A 326 -26.04 -9.23 15.86
C GLN A 326 -25.38 -8.06 15.10
N PHE A 327 -24.15 -8.28 14.59
CA PHE A 327 -23.40 -7.29 13.82
C PHE A 327 -24.20 -6.77 12.61
N LEU A 328 -24.83 -7.68 11.86
CA LEU A 328 -25.63 -7.32 10.69
C LEU A 328 -26.90 -6.54 11.04
N LYS A 329 -27.57 -6.88 12.14
CA LYS A 329 -28.76 -6.15 12.62
C LYS A 329 -28.43 -4.75 13.15
N GLU A 330 -27.24 -4.57 13.73
CA GLU A 330 -26.76 -3.27 14.22
C GLU A 330 -26.23 -2.37 13.09
N PHE A 331 -25.83 -2.97 11.96
CA PHE A 331 -25.22 -2.27 10.82
C PHE A 331 -26.02 -1.07 10.28
N PRO A 332 -27.34 -1.17 10.02
CA PRO A 332 -28.12 -0.01 9.59
C PRO A 332 -28.04 1.13 10.61
N GLY A 333 -28.13 0.84 11.91
CA GLY A 333 -27.99 1.84 12.97
C GLY A 333 -26.64 2.55 12.92
N ALA A 334 -25.56 1.78 12.77
CA ALA A 334 -24.20 2.31 12.63
C ALA A 334 -24.04 3.24 11.42
N LEU A 335 -24.67 2.92 10.28
CA LEU A 335 -24.65 3.79 9.09
C LEU A 335 -25.38 5.12 9.32
N HIS A 336 -26.42 5.14 10.16
CA HIS A 336 -27.17 6.38 10.43
C HIS A 336 -26.47 7.28 11.45
N SER A 337 -25.78 6.71 12.44
CA SER A 337 -25.21 7.46 13.56
C SER A 337 -23.79 7.99 13.34
N THR A 338 -23.12 7.62 12.26
CA THR A 338 -21.71 7.94 12.01
C THR A 338 -21.50 9.01 10.94
N THR A 339 -20.27 9.56 10.89
CA THR A 339 -19.87 10.51 9.85
C THR A 339 -19.62 9.80 8.52
N ASP A 340 -19.72 10.53 7.41
CA ASP A 340 -19.60 9.93 6.06
C ASP A 340 -18.25 9.24 5.83
N ALA A 341 -17.17 9.72 6.45
CA ALA A 341 -15.85 9.09 6.37
C ALA A 341 -15.83 7.66 6.95
N PHE A 342 -16.58 7.40 8.03
CA PHE A 342 -16.69 6.06 8.61
C PHE A 342 -17.70 5.19 7.85
N LYS A 343 -18.78 5.79 7.34
CA LYS A 343 -19.76 5.08 6.49
C LYS A 343 -19.12 4.43 5.27
N VAL A 344 -18.16 5.10 4.61
CA VAL A 344 -17.43 4.50 3.48
C VAL A 344 -16.75 3.20 3.91
N ARG A 345 -16.03 3.20 5.04
CA ARG A 345 -15.35 2.00 5.56
C ARG A 345 -16.33 0.89 5.96
N PHE A 346 -17.47 1.26 6.53
CA PHE A 346 -18.52 0.29 6.87
C PHE A 346 -19.14 -0.35 5.62
N ILE A 347 -19.37 0.43 4.57
CA ILE A 347 -19.84 -0.08 3.27
C ILE A 347 -18.78 -0.98 2.64
N GLU A 348 -17.49 -0.65 2.75
CA GLU A 348 -16.38 -1.48 2.25
C GLU A 348 -16.27 -2.82 3.01
N CYS A 349 -16.53 -2.83 4.33
CA CYS A 349 -16.67 -4.06 5.10
C CYS A 349 -17.77 -4.97 4.53
N ILE A 350 -19.01 -4.46 4.38
CA ILE A 350 -20.11 -5.25 3.80
C ILE A 350 -19.80 -5.65 2.35
N THR A 351 -19.16 -4.78 1.57
CA THR A 351 -18.75 -5.12 0.20
C THR A 351 -17.81 -6.32 0.20
N SER A 352 -16.86 -6.38 1.13
CA SER A 352 -15.93 -7.52 1.28
C SER A 352 -16.65 -8.80 1.68
N LEU A 353 -17.63 -8.70 2.60
CA LEU A 353 -18.46 -9.81 3.04
C LEU A 353 -19.38 -10.34 1.94
N MET A 354 -19.85 -9.47 1.04
CA MET A 354 -20.68 -9.85 -0.10
C MET A 354 -19.87 -10.32 -1.30
N SER A 355 -18.61 -9.92 -1.44
CA SER A 355 -17.79 -10.25 -2.61
C SER A 355 -17.26 -11.69 -2.58
N GLY A 356 -17.21 -12.33 -3.75
CA GLY A 356 -16.40 -13.55 -3.96
C GLY A 356 -14.89 -13.30 -4.03
N GLY A 357 -14.46 -12.03 -4.03
CA GLY A 357 -13.04 -11.68 -4.19
C GLY A 357 -12.48 -12.19 -5.52
N SER A 358 -11.34 -12.88 -5.45
CA SER A 358 -10.74 -13.58 -6.59
C SER A 358 -11.23 -15.02 -6.76
N GLU A 359 -12.09 -15.50 -5.86
CA GLU A 359 -12.56 -16.88 -5.83
C GLU A 359 -13.89 -17.05 -6.56
N SER A 360 -14.17 -18.27 -7.02
CA SER A 360 -15.48 -18.58 -7.58
C SER A 360 -16.56 -18.55 -6.49
N ILE A 361 -17.69 -17.93 -6.79
CA ILE A 361 -18.86 -17.96 -5.92
C ILE A 361 -19.65 -19.24 -6.19
N ASP A 362 -19.70 -20.14 -5.22
CA ASP A 362 -20.52 -21.34 -5.28
C ASP A 362 -21.91 -21.13 -4.63
N ASN A 363 -22.73 -22.18 -4.65
CA ASN A 363 -24.07 -22.14 -4.06
C ASN A 363 -24.05 -21.91 -2.54
N ARG A 364 -23.04 -22.42 -1.83
CA ARG A 364 -22.94 -22.26 -0.38
C ARG A 364 -22.66 -20.81 -0.03
N ILE A 365 -21.69 -20.20 -0.70
CA ILE A 365 -21.36 -18.78 -0.52
C ILE A 365 -22.54 -17.90 -0.92
N THR A 366 -23.24 -18.23 -2.01
CA THR A 366 -24.47 -17.54 -2.42
C THR A 366 -25.54 -17.58 -1.31
N CYS A 367 -25.75 -18.72 -0.67
CA CYS A 367 -26.71 -18.84 0.44
C CYS A 367 -26.27 -18.01 1.66
N ILE A 368 -25.00 -18.06 2.03
CA ILE A 368 -24.45 -17.31 3.17
C ILE A 368 -24.61 -15.80 2.94
N THR A 369 -24.20 -15.28 1.77
CA THR A 369 -24.29 -13.84 1.48
C THR A 369 -25.73 -13.37 1.39
N GLN A 370 -26.65 -14.20 0.88
CA GLN A 370 -28.08 -13.90 0.89
C GLN A 370 -28.63 -13.82 2.31
N GLU A 371 -28.35 -14.82 3.16
CA GLU A 371 -28.79 -14.82 4.57
C GLU A 371 -28.28 -13.59 5.31
N TRP A 372 -27.02 -13.24 5.10
CA TRP A 372 -26.43 -12.04 5.70
C TRP A 372 -27.09 -10.75 5.22
N TYR A 373 -27.32 -10.63 3.91
CA TYR A 373 -27.98 -9.45 3.36
C TYR A 373 -29.43 -9.33 3.87
N GLU A 374 -30.21 -10.43 3.83
CA GLU A 374 -31.59 -10.46 4.33
C GLU A 374 -31.65 -10.14 5.83
N THR A 375 -30.66 -10.57 6.62
CA THR A 375 -30.54 -10.25 8.05
C THR A 375 -30.26 -8.77 8.31
N MET A 376 -29.41 -8.16 7.48
CA MET A 376 -29.03 -6.75 7.60
C MET A 376 -30.13 -5.80 7.09
N ALA A 377 -30.75 -6.12 5.95
CA ALA A 377 -31.71 -5.25 5.29
C ALA A 377 -33.16 -5.46 5.78
N GLU A 378 -33.44 -6.59 6.44
CA GLU A 378 -34.78 -7.05 6.83
C GLU A 378 -35.79 -7.09 5.67
N ARG A 379 -35.28 -7.11 4.43
CA ARG A 379 -36.04 -7.02 3.18
C ARG A 379 -35.38 -7.83 2.06
N LYS A 380 -36.14 -8.10 1.00
CA LYS A 380 -35.72 -8.82 -0.21
C LYS A 380 -35.62 -7.89 -1.42
N ASP A 381 -35.04 -6.72 -1.18
CA ASP A 381 -34.81 -5.65 -2.15
C ASP A 381 -33.45 -4.97 -1.86
N LEU A 382 -33.07 -4.03 -2.72
CA LEU A 382 -31.86 -3.23 -2.61
C LEU A 382 -32.13 -1.78 -2.20
N ASP A 383 -33.23 -1.51 -1.48
CA ASP A 383 -33.60 -0.14 -1.05
C ASP A 383 -32.49 0.53 -0.24
N MET A 384 -31.84 -0.22 0.66
CA MET A 384 -30.71 0.28 1.44
C MET A 384 -29.56 0.72 0.53
N VAL A 385 -29.19 -0.09 -0.46
CA VAL A 385 -28.12 0.23 -1.41
C VAL A 385 -28.49 1.43 -2.27
N LEU A 386 -29.75 1.51 -2.73
CA LEU A 386 -30.26 2.63 -3.50
C LEU A 386 -30.19 3.93 -2.68
N SER A 387 -30.59 3.88 -1.40
CA SER A 387 -30.52 5.04 -0.49
C SER A 387 -29.10 5.59 -0.32
N LEU A 388 -28.10 4.70 -0.30
CA LEU A 388 -26.68 5.07 -0.23
C LEU A 388 -26.22 5.68 -1.56
N PHE A 389 -26.68 5.15 -2.69
CA PHE A 389 -26.30 5.61 -4.02
C PHE A 389 -26.88 7.00 -4.38
N ILE A 390 -28.10 7.31 -3.95
CA ILE A 390 -28.72 8.63 -4.23
C ILE A 390 -28.14 9.76 -3.37
N ASN A 391 -27.34 9.43 -2.35
CA ASN A 391 -26.69 10.40 -1.49
C ASN A 391 -25.78 11.35 -2.30
N PRO A 392 -25.74 12.67 -2.04
CA PRO A 392 -24.95 13.61 -2.83
C PRO A 392 -23.42 13.44 -2.72
N PHE A 393 -22.90 12.76 -1.71
CA PHE A 393 -21.45 12.63 -1.47
C PHE A 393 -20.80 11.60 -2.42
N PRO A 394 -19.84 12.00 -3.28
CA PRO A 394 -19.23 11.13 -4.28
C PRO A 394 -18.59 9.86 -3.71
N GLU A 395 -17.95 9.95 -2.55
CA GLU A 395 -17.27 8.83 -1.88
C GLU A 395 -18.28 7.76 -1.46
N LEU A 396 -19.43 8.15 -0.92
CA LEU A 396 -20.52 7.23 -0.59
C LEU A 396 -21.14 6.61 -1.84
N LYS A 397 -21.33 7.39 -2.91
CA LYS A 397 -21.80 6.84 -4.19
C LYS A 397 -20.86 5.79 -4.75
N MET A 398 -19.55 6.04 -4.71
CA MET A 398 -18.56 5.07 -5.18
C MET A 398 -18.58 3.81 -4.31
N ALA A 399 -18.66 3.95 -2.98
CA ALA A 399 -18.75 2.82 -2.07
C ALA A 399 -20.03 2.01 -2.30
N SER A 400 -21.19 2.65 -2.49
CA SER A 400 -22.45 1.97 -2.77
C SER A 400 -22.45 1.26 -4.13
N LEU A 401 -21.80 1.83 -5.14
CA LEU A 401 -21.63 1.19 -6.45
C LEU A 401 -20.71 -0.03 -6.36
N LYS A 402 -19.64 0.02 -5.56
CA LYS A 402 -18.80 -1.15 -5.27
C LYS A 402 -19.61 -2.25 -4.56
N LEU A 403 -20.41 -1.88 -3.56
CA LEU A 403 -21.31 -2.81 -2.87
C LEU A 403 -22.31 -3.44 -3.86
N LEU A 404 -22.96 -2.63 -4.70
CA LEU A 404 -23.86 -3.12 -5.74
C LEU A 404 -23.15 -4.09 -6.68
N SER A 405 -21.93 -3.76 -7.12
CA SER A 405 -21.11 -4.64 -7.96
C SER A 405 -20.89 -6.01 -7.32
N ALA A 406 -20.58 -6.05 -6.02
CA ALA A 406 -20.39 -7.30 -5.27
C ALA A 406 -21.70 -8.09 -5.10
N ILE A 407 -22.82 -7.39 -4.87
CA ILE A 407 -24.14 -8.03 -4.71
C ILE A 407 -24.60 -8.67 -6.03
N VAL A 408 -24.43 -7.99 -7.17
CA VAL A 408 -24.94 -8.48 -8.47
C VAL A 408 -24.12 -9.61 -9.08
N ASP A 409 -22.97 -9.95 -8.48
CA ASP A 409 -22.30 -11.23 -8.75
C ASP A 409 -23.16 -12.43 -8.34
N HIS A 410 -24.04 -12.24 -7.36
CA HIS A 410 -24.94 -13.27 -6.89
C HIS A 410 -26.26 -13.25 -7.65
N ARG A 411 -26.80 -14.44 -7.92
CA ARG A 411 -28.12 -14.58 -8.56
C ARG A 411 -29.23 -13.92 -7.72
N TRP A 412 -29.19 -14.07 -6.40
CA TRP A 412 -30.16 -13.42 -5.52
C TRP A 412 -30.06 -11.89 -5.61
N GLY A 413 -28.85 -11.35 -5.74
CA GLY A 413 -28.62 -9.91 -5.86
C GLY A 413 -29.18 -9.33 -7.15
N GLN A 414 -29.05 -10.06 -8.27
CA GLN A 414 -29.68 -9.71 -9.54
C GLN A 414 -31.21 -9.69 -9.43
N LEU A 415 -31.79 -10.67 -8.73
CA LEU A 415 -33.24 -10.74 -8.48
C LEU A 415 -33.72 -9.60 -7.58
N PHE A 416 -32.97 -9.24 -6.55
CA PHE A 416 -33.33 -8.14 -5.66
C PHE A 416 -33.20 -6.80 -6.38
N PHE A 417 -32.17 -6.63 -7.21
CA PHE A 417 -31.98 -5.45 -8.04
C PHE A 417 -33.20 -5.17 -8.92
N GLN A 418 -33.65 -6.14 -9.71
CA GLN A 418 -34.83 -5.96 -10.58
C GLN A 418 -36.13 -5.70 -9.80
N ASN A 419 -36.23 -6.22 -8.57
CA ASN A 419 -37.41 -6.05 -7.72
C ASN A 419 -37.39 -4.71 -6.95
N THR A 420 -36.30 -3.94 -7.03
CA THR A 420 -36.18 -2.67 -6.30
C THR A 420 -36.73 -1.53 -7.15
N ALA A 421 -37.85 -0.96 -6.73
CA ALA A 421 -38.52 0.10 -7.46
C ALA A 421 -37.61 1.34 -7.61
N GLY A 422 -37.51 1.86 -8.84
CA GLY A 422 -36.75 3.07 -9.12
C GLY A 422 -35.24 2.88 -9.24
N PHE A 423 -34.67 1.69 -8.95
CA PHE A 423 -33.22 1.49 -8.98
C PHE A 423 -32.67 1.69 -10.39
N THR A 424 -33.26 1.00 -11.38
CA THR A 424 -32.85 1.08 -12.79
C THR A 424 -32.86 2.51 -13.31
N GLU A 425 -33.93 3.25 -13.04
CA GLU A 425 -34.12 4.64 -13.47
C GLU A 425 -33.03 5.54 -12.87
N GLN A 426 -32.74 5.39 -11.58
CA GLN A 426 -31.68 6.16 -10.93
C GLN A 426 -30.29 5.78 -11.45
N LEU A 427 -30.05 4.50 -11.73
CA LEU A 427 -28.75 4.01 -12.19
C LEU A 427 -28.45 4.49 -13.62
N VAL A 428 -29.42 4.44 -14.53
CA VAL A 428 -29.26 4.88 -15.93
C VAL A 428 -29.24 6.40 -16.05
N ASN A 429 -29.81 7.13 -15.10
CA ASN A 429 -29.83 8.60 -15.11
C ASN A 429 -28.42 9.20 -15.07
N ARG A 430 -28.04 9.94 -16.12
CA ARG A 430 -26.73 10.61 -16.25
C ARG A 430 -26.66 12.02 -15.69
N ARG A 431 -27.78 12.58 -15.18
CA ARG A 431 -27.87 14.01 -14.81
C ARG A 431 -26.93 14.39 -13.65
N LEU A 432 -26.78 13.50 -12.67
CA LEU A 432 -26.05 13.77 -11.42
C LEU A 432 -24.58 13.35 -11.45
N ASP A 433 -24.14 12.61 -12.47
CA ASP A 433 -22.78 12.04 -12.53
C ASP A 433 -21.76 12.94 -13.24
N LYS A 434 -22.24 14.00 -13.90
CA LYS A 434 -21.40 14.94 -14.68
C LYS A 434 -20.37 15.69 -13.83
N LEU A 435 -20.55 15.70 -12.51
CA LEU A 435 -19.70 16.44 -11.57
C LEU A 435 -18.53 15.59 -11.04
N ASN A 436 -18.50 14.28 -11.28
CA ASN A 436 -17.41 13.42 -10.80
C ASN A 436 -17.10 12.26 -11.77
N VAL A 437 -15.92 12.32 -12.39
CA VAL A 437 -15.43 11.35 -13.38
C VAL A 437 -15.35 9.93 -12.80
N ASN A 438 -14.93 9.79 -11.55
CA ASN A 438 -14.78 8.48 -10.91
C ASN A 438 -16.16 7.82 -10.67
N VAL A 439 -17.14 8.60 -10.20
CA VAL A 439 -18.53 8.11 -10.03
C VAL A 439 -19.09 7.63 -11.37
N ALA A 440 -18.91 8.42 -12.44
CA ALA A 440 -19.36 8.04 -13.77
C ALA A 440 -18.72 6.73 -14.27
N GLN A 441 -17.41 6.56 -14.04
CA GLN A 441 -16.68 5.35 -14.39
C GLN A 441 -17.17 4.12 -13.60
N PHE A 442 -17.24 4.21 -12.27
CA PHE A 442 -17.74 3.12 -11.43
C PHE A 442 -19.17 2.71 -11.80
N LYS A 443 -20.04 3.69 -12.05
CA LYS A 443 -21.42 3.44 -12.46
C LYS A 443 -21.49 2.71 -13.79
N TYR A 444 -20.67 3.13 -14.76
CA TYR A 444 -20.55 2.45 -16.04
C TYR A 444 -20.09 1.00 -15.88
N ASP A 445 -19.09 0.75 -15.04
CA ASP A 445 -18.57 -0.61 -14.82
C ASP A 445 -19.64 -1.54 -14.21
N VAL A 446 -20.43 -1.03 -13.27
CA VAL A 446 -21.57 -1.77 -12.70
C VAL A 446 -22.66 -2.03 -13.73
N ILE A 447 -23.03 -1.04 -14.54
CA ILE A 447 -24.05 -1.20 -15.59
C ILE A 447 -23.56 -2.18 -16.66
N LYS A 448 -22.28 -2.13 -17.02
CA LYS A 448 -21.66 -3.09 -17.93
C LYS A 448 -21.76 -4.51 -17.38
N LYS A 449 -21.50 -4.70 -16.09
CA LYS A 449 -21.67 -5.99 -15.42
C LYS A 449 -23.13 -6.47 -15.45
N LEU A 450 -24.08 -5.61 -15.11
CA LEU A 450 -25.52 -5.90 -15.17
C LEU A 450 -26.00 -6.25 -16.59
N SER A 451 -25.45 -5.61 -17.62
CA SER A 451 -25.79 -5.90 -19.03
C SER A 451 -25.41 -7.31 -19.48
N LEU A 452 -24.52 -7.98 -18.74
CA LEU A 452 -24.07 -9.35 -18.99
C LEU A 452 -24.80 -10.40 -18.12
N CYS A 453 -25.65 -9.97 -17.18
CA CYS A 453 -26.38 -10.87 -16.30
C CYS A 453 -27.48 -11.63 -17.07
N THR A 454 -27.62 -12.92 -16.79
CA THR A 454 -28.64 -13.78 -17.46
C THR A 454 -29.99 -13.80 -16.74
N THR A 455 -30.08 -13.25 -15.53
CA THR A 455 -31.28 -13.34 -14.69
C THR A 455 -32.23 -12.17 -14.85
N LEU A 456 -31.77 -11.05 -15.44
CA LEU A 456 -32.54 -9.81 -15.56
C LEU A 456 -33.54 -9.87 -16.72
N GLU A 457 -34.63 -9.12 -16.60
CA GLU A 457 -35.65 -9.01 -17.63
C GLU A 457 -35.09 -8.38 -18.94
N PRO A 458 -35.57 -8.79 -20.13
CA PRO A 458 -35.00 -8.34 -21.40
C PRO A 458 -34.97 -6.82 -21.62
N TYR A 459 -35.98 -6.08 -21.15
CA TYR A 459 -36.00 -4.62 -21.30
C TYR A 459 -34.93 -3.92 -20.45
N LEU A 460 -34.56 -4.50 -19.29
CA LEU A 460 -33.45 -4.00 -18.46
C LEU A 460 -32.12 -4.20 -19.19
N LEU A 461 -31.92 -5.37 -19.79
CA LEU A 461 -30.72 -5.69 -20.57
C LEU A 461 -30.58 -4.76 -21.78
N GLU A 462 -31.68 -4.44 -22.46
CA GLU A 462 -31.68 -3.47 -23.56
C GLU A 462 -31.29 -2.06 -23.06
N ALA A 463 -31.86 -1.59 -21.95
CA ALA A 463 -31.54 -0.29 -21.36
C ALA A 463 -30.07 -0.19 -20.94
N PHE A 464 -29.53 -1.22 -20.28
CA PHE A 464 -28.11 -1.27 -19.90
C PHE A 464 -27.19 -1.42 -21.11
N GLY A 465 -27.55 -2.23 -22.11
CA GLY A 465 -26.80 -2.36 -23.36
C GLY A 465 -26.72 -1.04 -24.12
N LYS A 466 -27.80 -0.27 -24.15
CA LYS A 466 -27.79 1.10 -24.69
C LYS A 466 -26.85 2.02 -23.91
N TYR A 467 -26.94 2.03 -22.58
CA TYR A 467 -26.06 2.84 -21.73
C TYR A 467 -24.57 2.52 -21.96
N VAL A 468 -24.23 1.23 -22.08
CA VAL A 468 -22.87 0.76 -22.31
C VAL A 468 -22.36 1.17 -23.69
N SER A 469 -23.19 1.04 -24.74
CA SER A 469 -22.78 1.41 -26.10
C SER A 469 -22.53 2.91 -26.29
N GLU A 470 -23.24 3.75 -25.53
CA GLU A 470 -22.99 5.20 -25.47
C GLU A 470 -21.66 5.56 -24.78
N GLY A 471 -21.21 4.75 -23.82
CA GLY A 471 -19.98 4.95 -23.06
C GLY A 471 -20.14 5.67 -21.72
N ALA A 472 -19.10 5.62 -20.88
CA ALA A 472 -19.12 6.12 -19.50
C ALA A 472 -19.38 7.64 -19.41
N PHE A 473 -18.82 8.41 -20.34
CA PHE A 473 -18.83 9.88 -20.32
C PHE A 473 -19.78 10.50 -21.37
N HIS A 474 -20.72 9.70 -21.90
CA HIS A 474 -21.70 10.18 -22.87
C HIS A 474 -22.53 11.34 -22.29
N THR A 475 -22.67 12.40 -23.10
CA THR A 475 -23.52 13.55 -22.77
C THR A 475 -24.56 13.71 -23.87
N GLU A 476 -25.84 13.66 -23.49
CA GLU A 476 -26.92 14.03 -24.38
C GLU A 476 -26.74 15.49 -24.83
N ARG A 477 -26.68 15.72 -26.14
CA ARG A 477 -26.71 17.07 -26.71
C ARG A 477 -28.09 17.66 -26.41
N GLN A 478 -28.18 18.57 -25.45
CA GLN A 478 -29.36 19.42 -25.35
C GLN A 478 -29.38 20.34 -26.57
N CYS A 479 -30.23 20.03 -27.55
CA CYS A 479 -30.62 21.03 -28.54
C CYS A 479 -31.48 22.07 -27.81
N GLU A 480 -30.87 23.20 -27.44
CA GLU A 480 -31.65 24.39 -27.13
C GLU A 480 -32.36 24.83 -28.42
N VAL A 481 -33.65 24.54 -28.51
CA VAL A 481 -34.50 25.11 -29.55
C VAL A 481 -34.71 26.56 -29.17
N VAL A 482 -33.94 27.46 -29.77
CA VAL A 482 -34.24 28.89 -29.76
C VAL A 482 -35.57 29.05 -30.49
N ILE A 483 -36.65 29.26 -29.73
CA ILE A 483 -37.91 29.73 -30.31
C ILE A 483 -37.69 31.21 -30.61
N GLU A 484 -37.24 31.52 -31.82
CA GLU A 484 -37.39 32.88 -32.36
C GLU A 484 -38.90 33.16 -32.43
N GLY A 485 -39.37 34.04 -31.54
CA GLY A 485 -40.75 34.51 -31.52
C GLY A 485 -41.12 35.10 -32.88
N GLY A 486 -42.23 34.61 -33.44
CA GLY A 486 -42.82 35.14 -34.66
C GLY A 486 -43.16 36.63 -34.53
N GLN A 487 -42.96 37.34 -35.64
CA GLN A 487 -43.37 38.72 -35.85
C GLN A 487 -44.88 38.92 -35.76
#